data_AF-A0A0A6XVR8-F1
#
_entry.id   AF-A0A0A6XVR8-F1
#
_cell.length_a   1.000
_cell.length_b   1.000
_cell.length_c   1.000
_cell.angle_alpha   90.00
_cell.angle_beta   90.00
_cell.angle_gamma   90.00
#
_symmetry.space_group_name_H-M   'P 1'
#
loop_
_entity.id
_entity.type
_entity.pdbx_description
1 polymer ?
#
loop_
_entity_poly.entity_id
_entity_poly.type
_entity_poly.pdbx_seq_one_letter_code
_entity_poly.pdbx_strand_id
1 'polypeptide(L)'
;MEIRHLFELENDATFQQLNQQVNSFNTLKILKLENHEIRHSNILAWLLNPKENHSLHDYFLRKMIEHLILIEENSNNPKYETVSGILNHS
;
A
#
# COMPACT_ATOMS: atom_id res chain seq x y z
N MET A 1 -7.61 30.55 -7.88
CA MET A 1 -8.36 29.49 -7.18
C MET A 1 -9.01 30.16 -5.98
N GLU A 2 -10.33 30.33 -6.00
CA GLU A 2 -11.04 31.03 -4.93
C GLU A 2 -10.97 30.20 -3.63
N ILE A 3 -10.64 30.84 -2.50
CA ILE A 3 -10.51 30.21 -1.16
C ILE A 3 -11.74 29.35 -0.80
N ARG A 4 -12.91 29.72 -1.33
CA ARG A 4 -14.17 29.00 -1.16
C ARG A 4 -14.12 27.54 -1.62
N HIS A 5 -13.47 27.27 -2.75
CA HIS A 5 -13.36 25.91 -3.28
C HIS A 5 -12.44 25.02 -2.44
N LEU A 6 -11.45 25.61 -1.77
CA LEU A 6 -10.60 24.87 -0.83
C LEU A 6 -11.41 24.47 0.41
N PHE A 7 -12.24 25.38 0.94
CA PHE A 7 -13.15 25.06 2.04
C PHE A 7 -14.18 24.00 1.66
N GLU A 8 -14.73 24.06 0.46
CA GLU A 8 -15.66 23.03 -0.03
C GLU A 8 -14.98 21.66 -0.12
N LEU A 9 -13.75 21.60 -0.64
CA LEU A 9 -12.98 20.36 -0.71
C LEU A 9 -12.60 19.82 0.68
N GLU A 10 -12.15 20.66 1.60
CA GLU A 10 -11.73 20.25 2.94
C GLU A 10 -12.89 19.71 3.78
N ASN A 11 -14.13 20.15 3.52
CA ASN A 11 -15.33 19.66 4.17
C ASN A 11 -15.99 18.48 3.44
N ASP A 12 -15.50 18.08 2.28
CA ASP A 12 -15.99 16.89 1.59
C ASP A 12 -15.61 15.63 2.37
N ALA A 13 -16.61 14.78 2.66
CA ALA A 13 -16.41 13.58 3.47
C ALA A 13 -15.46 12.57 2.80
N THR A 14 -15.50 12.46 1.47
CA THR A 14 -14.62 11.58 0.71
C THR A 14 -13.18 12.08 0.78
N PHE A 15 -12.99 13.39 0.63
CA PHE A 15 -11.67 14.02 0.78
C PHE A 15 -11.12 13.82 2.19
N GLN A 16 -11.93 13.99 3.23
CA GLN A 16 -11.48 13.77 4.61
C GLN A 16 -11.05 12.32 4.86
N GLN A 17 -11.83 11.34 4.36
CA GLN A 17 -11.47 9.92 4.46
C GLN A 17 -10.17 9.61 3.73
N LEU A 18 -10.03 10.09 2.48
CA LEU A 18 -8.80 9.91 1.70
C LEU A 18 -7.61 10.58 2.39
N ASN A 19 -7.78 11.82 2.85
CA ASN A 19 -6.73 12.58 3.52
C ASN A 19 -6.27 11.89 4.81
N GLN A 20 -7.18 11.27 5.57
CA GLN A 20 -6.84 10.45 6.72
C GLN A 20 -6.04 9.20 6.32
N GLN A 21 -6.41 8.52 5.23
CA GLN A 21 -5.69 7.34 4.73
C GLN A 21 -4.29 7.69 4.20
N VAL A 22 -4.17 8.74 3.38
CA VAL A 22 -2.90 9.22 2.80
C VAL A 22 -1.93 9.77 3.86
N ASN A 23 -2.46 10.31 4.96
CA ASN A 23 -1.67 10.79 6.09
C ASN A 23 -1.56 9.79 7.25
N SER A 24 -2.01 8.55 7.05
CA SER A 24 -1.75 7.48 8.00
C SER A 24 -0.25 7.21 8.15
N PHE A 25 0.13 6.54 9.24
CA PHE A 25 1.51 6.16 9.49
C PHE A 25 2.06 5.33 8.32
N ASN A 26 3.15 5.81 7.72
CA ASN A 26 3.84 5.13 6.65
C ASN A 26 5.35 5.30 6.83
N THR A 27 6.06 4.20 7.07
CA THR A 27 7.52 4.23 7.30
C THR A 27 8.29 4.79 6.10
N LEU A 28 7.84 4.55 4.87
CA LEU A 28 8.46 5.11 3.67
C LEU A 28 8.31 6.64 3.66
N LYS A 29 7.12 7.16 4.00
CA LYS A 29 6.87 8.61 4.11
C LYS A 29 7.71 9.26 5.22
N ILE A 30 7.81 8.61 6.39
CA ILE A 30 8.62 9.09 7.52
C ILE A 30 10.10 9.19 7.13
N LEU A 31 10.59 8.23 6.34
CA LEU A 31 11.96 8.20 5.84
C LEU A 31 12.16 9.02 4.54
N LYS A 32 11.13 9.74 4.06
CA LYS A 32 11.15 10.51 2.80
C LYS A 32 11.45 9.66 1.56
N LEU A 33 10.97 8.41 1.54
CA LEU A 33 11.17 7.43 0.48
C LEU A 33 9.99 7.32 -0.49
N GLU A 34 8.88 8.01 -0.24
CA GLU A 34 7.62 7.90 -0.99
C GLU A 34 7.75 8.12 -2.51
N ASN A 35 8.70 8.92 -2.96
CA ASN A 35 8.94 9.22 -4.39
C ASN A 35 10.27 8.63 -4.88
N HIS A 36 10.62 7.42 -4.41
CA HIS A 36 11.89 6.76 -4.76
C HIS A 36 11.67 5.34 -5.26
N GLU A 37 11.14 5.26 -6.47
CA GLU A 37 10.66 4.04 -7.12
C GLU A 37 11.77 2.98 -7.25
N ILE A 38 13.00 3.39 -7.55
CA ILE A 38 14.16 2.48 -7.61
C ILE A 38 14.43 1.82 -6.25
N ARG A 39 14.25 2.55 -5.15
CA ARG A 39 14.44 1.98 -3.80
C ARG A 39 13.30 1.04 -3.43
N HIS A 40 12.07 1.32 -3.87
CA HIS A 40 10.95 0.40 -3.70
C HIS A 40 11.22 -0.94 -4.43
N SER A 41 11.65 -0.88 -5.68
CA SER A 41 12.01 -2.08 -6.44
C SER A 41 13.13 -2.88 -5.78
N ASN A 42 14.13 -2.20 -5.20
CA ASN A 42 15.21 -2.88 -4.45
C ASN A 42 14.69 -3.56 -3.18
N ILE A 43 13.79 -2.93 -2.42
CA ILE A 43 13.15 -3.55 -1.24
C ILE A 43 12.37 -4.81 -1.65
N LEU A 44 11.61 -4.74 -2.74
CA LEU A 44 10.87 -5.89 -3.25
C LEU A 44 11.80 -7.00 -3.73
N ALA A 45 12.84 -6.69 -4.49
CA ALA A 45 13.84 -7.67 -4.92
C ALA A 45 14.52 -8.36 -3.72
N TRP A 46 14.82 -7.59 -2.67
CA TRP A 46 15.38 -8.12 -1.42
C TRP A 46 14.39 -9.05 -0.70
N LEU A 47 13.12 -8.65 -0.54
CA LEU A 47 12.08 -9.47 0.11
C LEU A 47 11.72 -10.74 -0.69
N LEU A 48 11.83 -10.69 -2.02
CA LEU A 48 11.49 -11.80 -2.91
C LEU A 48 12.59 -12.84 -3.05
N ASN A 49 13.81 -12.54 -2.61
CA ASN A 49 14.93 -13.47 -2.66
C ASN A 49 15.10 -14.19 -1.31
N PRO A 50 14.76 -15.49 -1.20
CA PRO A 50 14.81 -16.23 0.06
C PRO A 50 16.20 -16.35 0.69
N LYS A 51 17.26 -16.07 -0.09
CA LYS A 51 18.66 -16.17 0.34
C LYS A 51 19.19 -14.87 0.96
N GLU A 52 18.40 -13.81 0.95
CA GLU A 52 18.78 -12.52 1.53
C GLU A 52 18.64 -12.50 3.05
N ASN A 53 19.23 -11.49 3.69
CA ASN A 53 19.35 -11.37 5.14
C ASN A 53 18.12 -10.77 5.85
N HIS A 54 16.92 -10.81 5.24
CA HIS A 54 15.69 -10.33 5.86
C HIS A 54 15.07 -11.30 6.89
N SER A 55 15.70 -12.46 7.15
CA SER A 55 15.29 -13.46 8.16
C SER A 55 13.91 -14.13 7.95
N LEU A 56 13.19 -13.77 6.88
CA LEU A 56 11.91 -14.41 6.51
C LEU A 56 12.12 -15.67 5.65
N HIS A 57 13.34 -15.95 5.18
CA HIS A 57 13.63 -17.04 4.23
C HIS A 57 12.65 -16.96 3.04
N ASP A 58 12.09 -18.08 2.60
CA ASP A 58 11.09 -18.14 1.52
C ASP A 58 9.66 -17.82 1.97
N TYR A 59 9.42 -17.44 3.23
CA TYR A 59 8.07 -17.15 3.74
C TYR A 59 7.35 -16.08 2.93
N PHE A 60 8.02 -14.94 2.66
CA PHE A 60 7.43 -13.84 1.91
C PHE A 60 7.04 -14.27 0.49
N LEU A 61 7.98 -14.89 -0.23
CA LEU A 61 7.75 -15.39 -1.59
C LEU A 61 6.61 -16.42 -1.62
N ARG A 62 6.59 -17.38 -0.69
CA ARG A 62 5.53 -18.40 -0.59
C ARG A 62 4.17 -17.76 -0.34
N LYS A 63 4.08 -16.82 0.61
CA LYS A 63 2.82 -16.13 0.90
C LYS A 63 2.33 -15.26 -0.24
N MET A 64 3.24 -14.62 -0.98
CA MET A 64 2.84 -13.92 -2.19
C MET A 64 2.27 -14.88 -3.24
N ILE A 65 2.95 -15.99 -3.53
CA ILE A 65 2.47 -16.98 -4.52
C ILE A 65 1.13 -17.57 -4.09
N GLU A 66 0.99 -17.96 -2.82
CA GLU A 66 -0.27 -18.43 -2.23
C GLU A 66 -1.38 -17.40 -2.41
N HIS A 67 -1.10 -16.11 -2.11
CA HIS A 67 -2.07 -15.04 -2.31
C HIS A 67 -2.47 -14.88 -3.78
N LEU A 68 -1.51 -14.92 -4.71
CA LEU A 68 -1.74 -14.79 -6.15
C LEU A 68 -2.56 -15.95 -6.72
N ILE A 69 -2.31 -17.19 -6.27
CA ILE A 69 -3.06 -18.37 -6.71
C ILE A 69 -4.49 -18.33 -6.16
N LEU A 70 -4.66 -17.88 -4.92
CA LEU A 70 -5.95 -17.85 -4.23
C LEU A 70 -6.66 -16.48 -4.37
N ILE A 71 -6.35 -15.66 -5.37
CA ILE A 71 -6.94 -14.31 -5.53
C ILE A 71 -8.49 -14.36 -5.48
N GLU A 72 -9.10 -15.29 -6.20
CA GLU A 72 -10.57 -15.42 -6.26
C GLU A 72 -11.16 -15.81 -4.90
N GLU A 73 -10.52 -16.76 -4.20
CA GLU A 73 -10.94 -17.20 -2.87
C GLU A 73 -10.69 -16.13 -1.79
N ASN A 74 -9.61 -15.36 -1.94
CA ASN A 74 -9.24 -14.25 -1.07
C ASN A 74 -10.08 -12.99 -1.32
N SER A 75 -10.73 -12.85 -2.49
CA SER A 75 -11.53 -11.67 -2.83
C SER A 75 -12.72 -11.45 -1.88
N ASN A 76 -13.25 -12.54 -1.32
CA ASN A 76 -14.34 -12.52 -0.34
C ASN A 76 -13.86 -12.50 1.12
N ASN A 77 -12.54 -12.48 1.34
CA ASN A 77 -11.98 -12.47 2.69
C ASN A 77 -11.85 -11.01 3.16
N PRO A 78 -12.55 -10.61 4.23
CA PRO A 78 -12.61 -9.22 4.69
C PRO A 78 -11.24 -8.67 5.10
N LYS A 79 -10.23 -9.54 5.32
CA LYS A 79 -8.85 -9.12 5.61
C LYS A 79 -8.13 -8.53 4.39
N TYR A 80 -8.54 -8.85 3.17
CA TYR A 80 -7.89 -8.39 1.93
C TYR A 80 -8.70 -7.32 1.18
N GLU A 81 -9.93 -7.02 1.60
CA GLU A 81 -10.74 -5.91 1.05
C GLU A 81 -9.99 -4.56 1.09
N THR A 82 -9.22 -4.32 2.16
CA THR A 82 -8.41 -3.10 2.32
C THR A 82 -7.33 -2.94 1.26
N VAL A 83 -6.76 -4.04 0.75
CA VAL A 83 -5.68 -4.00 -0.26
C VAL A 83 -6.27 -3.73 -1.65
N SER A 84 -7.42 -4.34 -1.97
CA SER A 84 -8.16 -4.04 -3.22
C SER A 84 -8.62 -2.59 -3.28
N GLY A 85 -9.08 -2.02 -2.15
CA GLY A 85 -9.46 -0.60 -2.09
C GLY A 85 -8.30 0.35 -2.43
N ILE A 86 -7.07 0.04 -2.03
CA ILE A 86 -5.88 0.86 -2.32
C ILE A 86 -5.49 0.78 -3.81
N LEU A 87 -5.56 -0.41 -4.41
CA LEU A 87 -5.18 -0.62 -5.82
C LEU A 87 -6.19 -0.04 -6.81
N ASN A 88 -7.47 0.06 -6.42
CA ASN A 88 -8.54 0.58 -7.28
C ASN A 88 -8.58 2.13 -7.35
N HIS A 89 -7.72 2.82 -6.59
CA HIS A 89 -7.61 4.29 -6.56
C HIS A 89 -6.28 4.82 -7.14
N SER A 90 -5.49 3.97 -7.81
CA SER A 90 -4.30 4.36 -8.61
C SER A 90 -4.63 4.35 -10.11
#